data_AF-A0A8S3CAD9-F1
#
_entry.id   AF-A0A8S3CAD9-F1
#
_cell.length_a   1.000
_cell.length_b   1.000
_cell.length_c   1.000
_cell.angle_alpha   90.00
_cell.angle_beta   90.00
_cell.angle_gamma   90.00
#
_symmetry.space_group_name_H-M   'P 1'
#
loop_
_entity.id
_entity.type
_entity.pdbx_description
1 polymer ?
#
loop_
_entity_poly.entity_id
_entity_poly.type
_entity_poly.pdbx_seq_one_letter_code
_entity_poly.pdbx_strand_id
1 'polypeptide(L)' 'MRLCEVDDGAQERKFCGGSQQISNRLAEKLGDNRVLFNHTVKYIDWSSTENLVKVTCDNNKTFTCRHVIIALAPSLYKT' A
#
# COMPACT_ATOMS: atom_id res chain seq x y z
N MET A 1 7.00 -12.47 29.04
CA MET A 1 7.03 -11.00 29.16
C MET A 1 5.84 -10.46 28.39
N ARG A 2 4.73 -10.11 29.05
CA ARG A 2 3.79 -9.13 28.47
C ARG A 2 4.58 -7.83 28.46
N LEU A 3 4.75 -7.18 27.31
CA LEU A 3 5.16 -5.78 27.36
C LEU A 3 4.09 -5.07 28.19
N CYS A 4 4.48 -4.57 29.36
CA CYS A 4 3.56 -3.88 30.25
C CYS A 4 3.07 -2.63 29.51
N GLU A 5 1.75 -2.46 29.43
CA GLU A 5 1.16 -1.20 28.99
C GLU A 5 1.69 -0.12 29.95
N VAL A 6 2.40 0.87 29.40
CA VAL A 6 2.91 2.03 30.13
C VAL A 6 1.90 3.14 29.92
N ASP A 7 1.47 3.81 30.99
CA ASP A 7 0.57 4.98 30.92
C ASP A 7 1.21 6.07 30.05
N ASP A 8 0.41 6.67 29.15
CA ASP A 8 0.82 7.59 28.08
C ASP A 8 1.86 7.02 27.09
N GLY A 9 2.01 5.69 27.08
CA GLY A 9 2.90 4.97 26.17
C GLY A 9 2.25 4.63 24.83
N ALA A 10 3.05 4.46 23.79
CA ALA A 10 2.58 4.06 22.45
C ALA A 10 1.81 2.72 22.42
N GLN A 11 1.96 1.89 23.47
CA GLN A 11 1.33 0.58 23.58
C GLN A 11 0.05 0.58 24.44
N GLU A 12 -0.29 1.71 25.08
CA GLU A 12 -1.40 1.83 26.02
C GLU A 12 -2.75 1.51 25.38
N ARG A 13 -2.94 1.93 24.12
CA ARG A 13 -4.26 1.94 23.48
C ARG A 13 -4.34 0.99 22.29
N LYS A 14 -5.48 0.34 22.18
CA LYS A 14 -5.85 -0.52 21.05
C LYS A 14 -7.17 -0.05 20.46
N PHE A 15 -7.36 -0.30 19.18
CA PHE A 15 -8.61 0.00 18.49
C PHE A 15 -9.67 -1.06 18.84
N CYS A 16 -10.85 -0.62 19.27
CA CYS A 16 -12.00 -1.51 19.42
C CYS A 16 -12.37 -2.12 18.05
N GLY A 17 -12.37 -3.46 17.96
CA GLY A 17 -12.55 -4.20 16.70
C GLY A 17 -11.30 -4.29 15.81
N GLY A 18 -10.13 -3.84 16.27
CA GLY A 18 -8.85 -3.98 15.57
C GLY A 18 -8.49 -2.84 14.60
N SER A 19 -7.18 -2.60 14.42
CA SER A 19 -6.62 -1.50 13.61
C SER A 19 -6.85 -1.66 12.10
N GLN A 20 -7.04 -2.89 11.61
CA GLN A 20 -7.29 -3.20 10.20
C GLN A 20 -8.52 -2.48 9.63
N GLN A 21 -9.49 -2.13 10.49
CA GLN A 21 -10.66 -1.34 10.11
C GLN A 21 -10.31 0.00 9.46
N ILE A 22 -9.17 0.60 9.81
CA ILE A 22 -8.72 1.88 9.23
C ILE A 22 -8.51 1.70 7.71
N SER A 23 -7.71 0.71 7.32
CA SER A 23 -7.43 0.42 5.91
C SER A 23 -8.69 -0.03 5.17
N ASN A 24 -9.53 -0.87 5.80
CA ASN A 24 -10.75 -1.36 5.17
C ASN A 24 -11.74 -0.22 4.87
N ARG A 25 -12.00 0.67 5.84
CA ARG A 25 -12.90 1.82 5.65
C ARG A 25 -12.35 2.84 4.66
N LEU A 26 -11.03 3.01 4.60
CA LEU A 26 -10.42 3.86 3.58
C LEU A 26 -10.60 3.26 2.18
N ALA A 27 -10.45 1.94 2.05
CA ALA A 27 -10.68 1.25 0.79
C ALA A 27 -12.14 1.39 0.33
N GLU A 28 -13.10 1.17 1.24
CA GLU A 28 -14.54 1.38 1.00
C GLU A 28 -14.82 2.81 0.52
N LYS A 29 -14.20 3.83 1.15
CA LYS A 29 -14.37 5.24 0.78
C LYS A 29 -13.80 5.58 -0.61
N LEU A 30 -12.70 4.92 -1.00
CA LEU A 30 -12.07 5.13 -2.31
C LEU A 30 -12.77 4.36 -3.45
N GLY A 31 -13.39 3.22 -3.11
CA GLY A 31 -14.11 2.36 -4.03
C GLY A 31 -13.22 1.34 -4.76
N ASP A 32 -13.87 0.28 -5.23
CA ASP A 32 -13.22 -0.90 -5.85
C ASP A 32 -12.55 -0.60 -7.19
N ASN A 33 -12.88 0.53 -7.82
CA ASN A 33 -12.22 0.98 -9.05
C ASN A 33 -10.88 1.68 -8.80
N ARG A 34 -10.56 2.03 -7.54
CA ARG A 34 -9.30 2.66 -7.15
C ARG A 34 -8.41 1.75 -6.31
N VAL A 35 -9.01 0.86 -5.51
CA VAL A 35 -8.28 -0.08 -4.66
C VAL A 35 -8.35 -1.47 -5.27
N LEU A 36 -7.30 -1.83 -6.01
CA LEU A 36 -7.27 -3.04 -6.82
C LEU A 36 -6.56 -4.17 -6.08
N PHE A 37 -7.33 -5.09 -5.49
CA PHE A 37 -6.81 -6.32 -4.88
C PHE A 37 -6.32 -7.31 -5.95
N ASN A 38 -5.36 -8.17 -5.61
CA ASN A 38 -4.76 -9.16 -6.54
C ASN A 38 -4.10 -8.51 -7.78
N HIS A 39 -3.45 -7.37 -7.60
CA HIS A 39 -2.66 -6.66 -8.61
C HIS A 39 -1.23 -6.44 -8.10
N THR A 40 -0.51 -7.54 -7.85
CA THR A 40 0.86 -7.46 -7.33
C THR A 40 1.74 -6.78 -8.37
N VAL A 41 2.36 -5.65 -8.03
CA VAL A 41 3.27 -4.94 -8.95
C VAL A 41 4.52 -5.80 -9.15
N LYS A 42 4.83 -6.16 -10.40
CA LYS A 42 6.02 -6.94 -10.78
C LYS A 42 7.15 -6.05 -11.30
N TYR A 43 6.80 -5.04 -12.10
CA TYR A 43 7.77 -4.21 -12.79
C TYR A 43 7.26 -2.78 -12.95
N ILE A 44 8.15 -1.81 -12.75
CA ILE A 44 7.90 -0.39 -12.97
C ILE A 44 8.92 0.10 -13.99
N ASP A 45 8.43 0.62 -15.10
CA ASP A 45 9.22 1.16 -16.19
C ASP A 45 9.22 2.69 -16.13
N TRP A 46 10.43 3.24 -16.03
CA TRP A 46 10.71 4.68 -15.95
C TRP A 46 11.32 5.23 -17.24
N SER A 47 11.52 4.39 -18.26
CA SER A 47 12.27 4.74 -19.48
C SER A 47 11.48 5.58 -20.49
N SER A 48 10.17 5.77 -20.27
CA SER A 48 9.30 6.48 -21.19
C SER A 48 9.72 7.93 -21.42
N THR A 49 9.76 8.34 -22.68
CA THR A 49 10.03 9.71 -23.11
C THR A 49 8.84 10.66 -22.89
N GLU A 50 7.65 10.11 -22.61
CA GLU A 50 6.40 10.89 -22.47
C GLU A 50 6.14 11.38 -21.03
N ASN A 51 7.13 11.32 -20.13
CA ASN A 51 6.97 11.62 -18.69
C ASN A 51 5.86 10.77 -18.01
N LEU A 52 5.64 9.55 -18.50
CA LEU A 52 4.70 8.60 -17.93
C LEU A 52 5.44 7.35 -17.45
N VAL A 53 5.20 6.98 -16.20
CA VAL A 53 5.67 5.74 -15.59
C VAL A 53 4.66 4.64 -15.93
N LYS A 54 5.16 3.46 -16.33
CA LYS A 54 4.33 2.29 -16.64
C LYS A 54 4.51 1.23 -15.57
N VAL A 55 3.41 0.79 -14.96
CA VAL A 55 3.37 -0.21 -13.88
C VAL A 55 2.73 -1.48 -14.40
N THR A 56 3.43 -2.60 -14.31
CA THR A 56 2.95 -3.92 -14.76
C THR A 56 2.72 -4.85 -13.58
N CYS A 57 1.53 -5.46 -13.51
CA CYS A 57 1.12 -6.36 -12.45
C CYS A 57 1.29 -7.85 -12.85
N ASP A 58 1.25 -8.74 -11.86
CA ASP A 58 1.34 -10.19 -12.03
C ASP A 58 0.20 -10.80 -12.85
N ASN A 59 -0.98 -10.19 -12.80
CA ASN A 59 -2.17 -10.51 -13.56
C ASN A 59 -2.18 -9.94 -14.99
N ASN A 60 -1.01 -9.52 -15.51
CA ASN A 60 -0.79 -8.91 -16.83
C ASN A 60 -1.50 -7.56 -17.05
N LYS A 61 -2.12 -6.96 -16.03
CA LYS A 61 -2.64 -5.59 -16.16
C LYS A 61 -1.51 -4.56 -16.10
N THR A 62 -1.72 -3.47 -16.82
CA THR A 62 -0.77 -2.36 -16.91
C THR A 62 -1.46 -1.05 -16.61
N PHE A 63 -0.79 -0.17 -15.87
CA PHE A 63 -1.24 1.18 -15.54
C PHE A 63 -0.19 2.19 -15.97
N THR A 64 -0.63 3.38 -16.38
CA THR A 64 0.26 4.52 -16.65
C THR A 64 -0.08 5.67 -15.73
N CYS A 65 0.95 6.36 -15.23
CA CYS A 65 0.79 7.47 -14.31
C CYS A 65 1.96 8.43 -14.39
N ARG A 66 1.80 9.67 -13.93
CA ARG A 66 2.91 10.63 -13.86
C ARG A 66 3.87 10.36 -12.69
N HIS A 67 3.38 9.78 -11.61
CA HIS A 67 4.14 9.54 -10.38
C HIS A 67 3.72 8.22 -9.74
N VAL A 68 4.66 7.58 -9.06
CA VAL A 68 4.44 6.35 -8.27
C VAL A 68 4.88 6.59 -6.83
N ILE A 69 4.07 6.14 -5.88
CA ILE A 69 4.41 6.11 -4.45
C ILE A 69 4.67 4.66 -4.07
N ILE A 70 5.90 4.34 -3.67
CA ILE A 70 6.24 3.01 -3.15
C ILE A 70 6.02 3.01 -1.64
N ALA A 71 4.87 2.49 -1.22
CA ALA A 71 4.48 2.37 0.19
C ALA A 71 4.70 0.94 0.74
N LEU A 72 5.60 0.18 0.13
CA LEU A 72 6.01 -1.15 0.58
C LEU A 72 7.27 -1.04 1.45
N ALA A 73 7.52 -2.05 2.29
CA ALA A 73 8.77 -2.11 3.03
C ALA A 73 9.97 -2.25 2.07
N PRO A 74 11.13 -1.63 2.35
CA PRO A 74 12.32 -1.71 1.48
C PRO A 74 12.79 -3.13 1.17
N SER A 75 12.56 -4.09 2.06
CA SER A 75 12.90 -5.50 1.83
C SER A 75 12.05 -6.19 0.75
N LEU A 76 10.94 -5.58 0.34
CA LEU A 76 10.01 -6.15 -0.65
C LEU A 76 10.30 -5.71 -2.08
N TYR A 77 11.23 -4.77 -2.30
CA TYR A 77 11.59 -4.30 -3.63
C TYR A 77 13.10 -4.14 -3.79
N LYS A 78 13.57 -4.23 -5.03
CA LYS A 78 14.95 -3.92 -5.40
C LYS A 78 14.91 -2.65 -6.23
N THR A 79 15.68 -1.64 -5.80
CA THR A 79 15.97 -0.42 -6.58
C THR A 79 16.98 -0.71 -7.67
#